data_AF-A0A1R4HCG7-F1
#
_entry.id   AF-A0A1R4HCG7-F1
#
_cell.length_a   1.000
_cell.length_b   1.000
_cell.length_c   1.000
_cell.angle_alpha   90.00
_cell.angle_beta   90.00
_cell.angle_gamma   90.00
#
_symmetry.space_group_name_H-M   'P 1'
#
loop_
_entity.id
_entity.type
_entity.pdbx_description
1 polymer ?
#
loop_
_entity_poly.entity_id
_entity_poly.type
_entity_poly.pdbx_seq_one_letter_code
_entity_poly.pdbx_strand_id
1 'polypeptide(L)'
;MKLQTKCTWVIIGLLIIEILPVPFTSLYSLYAIRKRPTWLPIVTHELYAEKWQTDETDYALLASHDPLLVRKNCTIGLVIIFILDLLVPIIIPTALYVVRRRPLWFKSLIIRLYSDQQGYLPVQSTEKKAAHQQDPFILVRTQQKMAALEHQNIIFAKSQSRKQQR
;
A
#
# COMPACT_ATOMS: atom_id res chain seq x y z
N MET A 1 -8.80 17.32 -3.79
CA MET A 1 -9.30 16.93 -2.46
C MET A 1 -8.42 15.83 -1.88
N LYS A 2 -7.98 15.96 -0.63
CA LYS A 2 -7.17 14.94 0.07
C LYS A 2 -7.99 13.65 0.26
N LEU A 3 -7.34 12.48 0.16
CA LEU A 3 -7.96 11.16 0.32
C LEU A 3 -8.72 11.04 1.66
N GLN A 4 -8.19 11.68 2.71
CA GLN A 4 -8.80 11.76 4.03
C GLN A 4 -10.22 12.38 4.00
N THR A 5 -10.41 13.45 3.23
CA THR A 5 -11.72 14.11 3.12
C THR A 5 -12.73 13.19 2.44
N LYS A 6 -12.33 12.51 1.36
CA LYS A 6 -13.18 11.54 0.65
C LYS A 6 -13.59 10.38 1.57
N CYS A 7 -12.64 9.84 2.34
CA CYS A 7 -12.91 8.74 3.27
C CYS A 7 -13.85 9.20 4.42
N THR A 8 -13.67 10.42 4.91
CA THR A 8 -14.55 10.99 5.96
C THR A 8 -15.99 11.15 5.45
N TRP A 9 -16.19 11.62 4.22
CA TRP A 9 -17.52 11.74 3.62
C TRP A 9 -18.21 10.38 3.46
N VAL A 10 -17.47 9.35 3.05
CA VAL A 10 -18.00 7.97 2.96
C VAL A 10 -18.41 7.46 4.34
N ILE A 11 -17.61 7.72 5.38
CA ILE A 11 -17.94 7.31 6.76
C ILE A 11 -19.16 8.07 7.30
N ILE A 12 -19.29 9.36 7.01
CA ILE A 12 -20.49 10.14 7.37
C ILE A 12 -21.72 9.58 6.66
N GLY A 13 -21.62 9.24 5.37
CA GLY A 13 -22.71 8.61 4.63
C GLY A 13 -23.11 7.25 5.22
N LEU A 14 -22.13 6.42 5.60
CA LEU A 14 -22.37 5.15 6.29
C LEU A 14 -23.02 5.35 7.66
N LEU A 15 -22.63 6.39 8.41
CA LEU A 15 -23.22 6.74 9.71
C LEU A 15 -24.70 7.14 9.59
N ILE A 16 -25.08 7.81 8.50
CA ILE A 16 -26.49 8.13 8.21
C ILE A 16 -27.28 6.86 7.87
N ILE A 17 -26.68 5.94 7.11
CA ILE A 17 -27.31 4.66 6.74
C ILE A 17 -27.44 3.73 7.96
N GLU A 18 -26.56 3.83 8.96
CA GLU A 18 -26.64 3.06 10.21
C GLU A 18 -27.69 3.53 11.22
N ILE A 19 -28.43 4.61 10.93
CA ILE A 19 -29.67 4.91 11.69
C ILE A 19 -30.72 3.80 11.46
N LEU A 20 -30.58 3.01 10.39
CA LEU A 20 -31.38 1.80 10.21
C LEU A 20 -30.93 0.72 11.22
N PRO A 21 -31.86 -0.10 11.74
CA PRO A 21 -31.57 -1.15 12.75
C PRO A 21 -30.65 -2.28 12.25
N VAL A 22 -30.12 -2.15 11.04
CA VAL A 22 -29.22 -3.11 10.43
C VAL A 22 -27.81 -2.51 10.46
N PRO A 23 -26.88 -3.04 11.27
CA PRO A 23 -25.51 -2.53 11.35
C PRO A 23 -24.74 -2.92 10.08
N PHE A 24 -24.92 -2.15 9.01
CA PHE A 24 -24.33 -2.43 7.70
C PHE A 24 -22.80 -2.48 7.76
N THR A 25 -22.17 -1.76 8.69
CA THR A 25 -20.71 -1.79 8.86
C THR A 25 -20.23 -3.11 9.44
N SER A 26 -20.99 -3.70 10.35
CA SER A 26 -20.70 -5.02 10.90
C SER A 26 -20.89 -6.12 9.85
N LEU A 27 -21.96 -6.04 9.05
CA LEU A 27 -22.20 -6.93 7.90
C LEU A 27 -21.09 -6.81 6.87
N TYR A 28 -20.64 -5.58 6.60
CA TYR A 28 -19.51 -5.33 5.71
C TYR A 28 -18.21 -5.94 6.24
N SER A 29 -17.97 -5.84 7.54
CA SER A 29 -16.82 -6.46 8.20
C SER A 29 -16.90 -8.00 8.10
N LEU A 30 -18.08 -8.57 8.30
CA LEU A 30 -18.32 -10.01 8.14
C LEU A 30 -18.13 -10.46 6.68
N TYR A 31 -18.61 -9.66 5.73
CA TYR A 31 -18.41 -9.86 4.30
C TYR A 31 -16.93 -9.84 3.93
N ALA A 32 -16.18 -8.89 4.48
CA ALA A 32 -14.74 -8.79 4.26
C ALA A 32 -14.00 -10.04 4.76
N ILE A 33 -14.34 -10.57 5.93
CA ILE A 33 -13.75 -11.82 6.44
C ILE A 33 -14.16 -13.03 5.60
N ARG A 34 -15.43 -13.13 5.22
CA ARG A 34 -15.97 -14.32 4.54
C ARG A 34 -15.54 -14.39 3.08
N LYS A 35 -15.74 -13.31 2.32
CA LYS A 35 -15.49 -13.29 0.86
C LYS A 35 -14.06 -12.86 0.53
N ARG A 36 -13.35 -12.21 1.46
CA ARG A 36 -11.97 -11.74 1.30
C ARG A 36 -11.75 -10.99 0.00
N PRO A 37 -12.39 -9.83 -0.15
CA PRO A 37 -12.19 -9.01 -1.33
C PRO A 37 -10.72 -8.64 -1.47
N THR A 38 -10.24 -8.72 -2.69
CA THR A 38 -8.85 -8.47 -3.09
C THR A 38 -8.47 -6.99 -3.01
N TRP A 39 -9.46 -6.09 -3.08
CA TRP A 39 -9.25 -4.66 -2.98
C TRP A 39 -8.93 -4.19 -1.55
N LEU A 40 -9.34 -4.92 -0.51
CA LEU A 40 -9.16 -4.51 0.89
C LEU A 40 -7.68 -4.40 1.31
N PRO A 41 -6.82 -5.41 1.07
CA PRO A 41 -5.39 -5.26 1.33
C PRO A 41 -4.75 -4.12 0.52
N ILE A 42 -5.23 -3.87 -0.71
CA ILE A 42 -4.73 -2.77 -1.55
C ILE A 42 -5.07 -1.41 -0.93
N VAL A 43 -6.34 -1.20 -0.58
CA VAL A 43 -6.81 0.05 0.04
C VAL A 43 -6.13 0.28 1.39
N THR A 44 -5.97 -0.77 2.20
CA THR A 44 -5.27 -0.65 3.48
C THR A 44 -3.78 -0.40 3.30
N HIS A 45 -3.13 -0.99 2.29
CA HIS A 45 -1.76 -0.65 1.95
C HIS A 45 -1.63 0.83 1.56
N GLU A 46 -2.46 1.33 0.65
CA GLU A 46 -2.47 2.74 0.24
C GLU A 46 -2.75 3.70 1.39
N LEU A 47 -3.69 3.35 2.27
CA LEU A 47 -4.03 4.16 3.44
C LEU A 47 -2.83 4.31 4.41
N TYR A 48 -1.96 3.31 4.47
CA TYR A 48 -0.79 3.28 5.36
C TYR A 48 0.53 3.63 4.65
N ALA A 49 0.54 3.74 3.32
CA ALA A 49 1.73 3.96 2.49
C ALA A 49 2.50 5.25 2.84
N GLU A 50 1.81 6.31 3.26
CA GLU A 50 2.44 7.58 3.64
C GLU A 50 3.21 7.53 4.97
N LYS A 51 2.87 6.60 5.87
CA LYS A 51 3.37 6.60 7.25
C LYS A 51 4.40 5.50 7.53
N TRP A 52 4.56 4.55 6.61
CA TRP A 52 5.35 3.34 6.86
C TRP A 52 6.34 3.09 5.73
N GLN A 53 7.61 3.36 6.00
CA GLN A 53 8.75 2.94 5.18
C GLN A 53 9.55 1.81 5.85
N THR A 54 9.05 1.25 6.95
CA THR A 54 9.82 0.36 7.83
C THR A 54 9.59 -1.13 7.53
N ASP A 55 10.71 -1.78 7.24
CA ASP A 55 11.13 -3.19 7.25
C ASP A 55 10.11 -4.31 6.97
N GLU A 56 10.32 -4.95 5.82
CA GLU A 56 9.68 -6.19 5.35
C GLU A 56 9.83 -7.38 6.33
N THR A 57 10.79 -7.32 7.26
CA THR A 57 11.19 -8.42 8.14
C THR A 57 10.13 -8.80 9.17
N ASP A 58 9.39 -7.83 9.72
CA ASP A 58 8.34 -8.11 10.70
C ASP A 58 7.13 -8.84 10.08
N TYR A 59 6.90 -8.67 8.78
CA TYR A 59 5.75 -9.26 8.09
C TYR A 59 5.92 -10.77 7.87
N ALA A 60 7.14 -11.22 7.59
CA ALA A 60 7.45 -12.64 7.41
C ALA A 60 7.23 -13.44 8.70
N LEU A 61 7.60 -12.86 9.85
CA LEU A 61 7.43 -13.49 11.15
C LEU A 61 5.96 -13.54 11.59
N LEU A 62 5.18 -12.51 11.27
CA LEU A 62 3.73 -12.52 11.53
C LEU A 62 2.95 -13.47 10.62
N ALA A 63 3.47 -13.81 9.44
CA ALA A 63 2.84 -14.74 8.50
C ALA A 63 2.99 -16.22 8.89
N SER A 64 3.83 -16.56 9.87
CA SER A 64 4.04 -17.94 10.33
C SER A 64 2.90 -18.51 11.20
N HIS A 65 1.90 -17.69 11.53
CA HIS A 65 0.83 -18.10 12.43
C HIS A 65 -0.29 -18.84 11.66
N ASP A 66 -0.86 -19.89 12.28
CA ASP A 66 -1.89 -20.70 11.66
C ASP A 66 -3.10 -19.87 11.20
N PRO A 67 -3.36 -19.77 9.88
CA PRO A 67 -4.37 -18.86 9.34
C PRO A 67 -5.79 -19.26 9.75
N LEU A 68 -6.02 -20.54 10.07
CA LEU A 68 -7.32 -21.03 10.54
C LEU A 68 -7.66 -20.55 11.95
N LEU A 69 -6.67 -20.50 12.85
CA LEU A 69 -6.88 -20.07 14.23
C LEU A 69 -7.18 -18.56 14.28
N VAL A 70 -6.44 -17.77 13.49
CA VAL A 70 -6.68 -16.33 13.34
C VAL A 70 -8.10 -16.08 12.82
N ARG A 71 -8.58 -16.86 11.85
CA ARG A 71 -9.96 -16.73 11.32
C ARG A 71 -11.01 -17.00 12.37
N LYS A 72 -10.85 -18.07 13.15
CA LYS A 72 -11.84 -18.42 14.20
C LYS A 72 -11.91 -17.30 15.24
N ASN A 73 -10.76 -16.83 15.71
CA ASN A 73 -10.68 -15.77 16.70
C ASN A 73 -11.22 -14.43 16.17
N CYS A 74 -10.94 -14.10 14.90
CA CYS A 74 -11.43 -12.89 14.26
C CYS A 74 -12.95 -12.94 14.01
N THR A 75 -13.48 -14.10 13.62
CA THR A 75 -14.93 -14.30 13.42
C THR A 75 -15.68 -14.21 14.75
N ILE A 76 -15.17 -14.86 15.80
CA ILE A 76 -15.74 -14.75 17.16
C ILE A 76 -15.70 -13.30 17.62
N GLY A 77 -14.55 -12.61 17.46
CA GLY A 77 -14.41 -11.20 17.78
C GLY A 77 -15.42 -10.32 17.04
N LEU A 78 -15.62 -10.55 15.74
CA LEU A 78 -16.63 -9.81 14.96
C LEU A 78 -18.06 -10.10 15.41
N VAL A 79 -18.39 -11.35 15.78
CA VAL A 79 -19.73 -11.69 16.28
C VAL A 79 -19.97 -11.00 17.63
N ILE A 80 -18.98 -10.95 18.51
CA ILE A 80 -19.08 -10.22 19.78
C ILE A 80 -19.25 -8.72 19.51
N ILE A 81 -18.43 -8.14 18.64
CA ILE A 81 -18.54 -6.73 18.26
C ILE A 81 -19.91 -6.46 17.63
N PHE A 82 -20.43 -7.34 16.77
CA PHE A 82 -21.76 -7.23 16.17
C PHE A 82 -22.86 -7.15 17.24
N ILE A 83 -22.81 -8.04 18.24
CA ILE A 83 -23.80 -8.06 19.34
C ILE A 83 -23.68 -6.78 20.18
N LEU A 84 -22.46 -6.34 20.48
CA LEU A 84 -22.23 -5.09 21.21
C LEU A 84 -22.69 -3.87 20.42
N ASP A 85 -22.51 -3.88 19.09
CA ASP A 85 -22.88 -2.79 18.18
C ASP A 85 -24.40 -2.58 18.12
N LEU A 86 -25.19 -3.66 18.31
CA LEU A 86 -26.64 -3.57 18.48
C LEU A 86 -27.05 -2.82 19.75
N LEU A 87 -26.23 -2.87 20.80
CA LEU A 87 -26.48 -2.15 22.06
C LEU A 87 -25.93 -0.71 22.01
N VAL A 88 -24.73 -0.54 21.46
CA VAL A 88 -24.02 0.74 21.37
C VAL A 88 -23.21 0.77 20.07
N PRO A 89 -23.37 1.77 19.19
CA PRO A 89 -22.65 1.84 17.91
C PRO A 89 -21.16 2.14 18.13
N ILE A 90 -20.36 1.09 18.31
CA ILE A 90 -18.92 1.13 18.57
C ILE A 90 -18.14 1.02 17.25
N ILE A 91 -18.73 0.45 16.20
CA ILE A 91 -18.00 0.24 14.94
C ILE A 91 -17.68 1.57 14.25
N ILE A 92 -18.60 2.53 14.23
CA ILE A 92 -18.37 3.83 13.58
C ILE A 92 -17.21 4.61 14.22
N PRO A 93 -17.16 4.83 15.56
CA PRO A 93 -16.03 5.52 16.17
C PRO A 93 -14.73 4.72 16.00
N THR A 94 -14.80 3.38 15.97
CA THR A 94 -13.64 2.53 15.70
C THR A 94 -13.14 2.71 14.26
N ALA A 95 -14.01 2.76 13.26
CA ALA A 95 -13.66 2.99 11.87
C ALA A 95 -13.04 4.39 11.67
N LEU A 96 -13.64 5.42 12.28
CA LEU A 96 -13.08 6.77 12.29
C LEU A 96 -11.70 6.81 12.97
N TYR A 97 -11.56 6.11 14.11
CA TYR A 97 -10.28 5.99 14.80
C TYR A 97 -9.23 5.34 13.90
N VAL A 98 -9.57 4.24 13.22
CA VAL A 98 -8.65 3.54 12.31
C VAL A 98 -8.23 4.45 11.15
N VAL A 99 -9.16 5.14 10.50
CA VAL A 99 -8.85 6.00 9.35
C VAL A 99 -8.02 7.23 9.77
N ARG A 100 -8.30 7.80 10.95
CA ARG A 100 -7.62 9.00 11.43
C ARG A 100 -6.26 8.71 12.07
N ARG A 101 -6.18 7.72 12.96
CA ARG A 101 -4.95 7.41 13.72
C ARG A 101 -4.05 6.42 12.99
N ARG A 102 -4.60 5.62 12.07
CA ARG A 102 -3.90 4.56 11.32
C ARG A 102 -3.12 3.64 12.29
N PRO A 103 -3.80 2.94 13.20
CA PRO A 103 -3.14 2.13 14.22
C PRO A 103 -2.52 0.86 13.62
N LEU A 104 -1.36 0.47 14.12
CA LEU A 104 -0.58 -0.63 13.54
C LEU A 104 -1.19 -2.00 13.70
N TRP A 105 -1.90 -2.20 14.82
CA TRP A 105 -2.61 -3.46 15.07
C TRP A 105 -3.62 -3.75 13.96
N PHE A 106 -4.24 -2.73 13.34
CA PHE A 106 -5.23 -2.93 12.30
C PHE A 106 -4.58 -3.42 11.00
N LYS A 107 -3.47 -2.81 10.58
CA LYS A 107 -2.70 -3.29 9.43
C LYS A 107 -2.21 -4.72 9.64
N SER A 108 -1.65 -5.00 10.82
CA SER A 108 -1.22 -6.36 11.22
C SER A 108 -2.36 -7.37 11.14
N LEU A 109 -3.57 -7.00 11.60
CA LEU A 109 -4.75 -7.84 11.54
C LEU A 109 -5.14 -8.16 10.10
N ILE A 110 -5.14 -7.17 9.20
CA ILE A 110 -5.46 -7.39 7.78
C ILE A 110 -4.41 -8.29 7.12
N ILE A 111 -3.13 -8.09 7.40
CA ILE A 111 -2.05 -8.92 6.85
C ILE A 111 -2.18 -10.37 7.34
N ARG A 112 -2.45 -10.58 8.63
CA ARG A 112 -2.71 -11.93 9.17
C ARG A 112 -3.97 -12.57 8.60
N LEU A 113 -5.01 -11.78 8.33
CA LEU A 113 -6.26 -12.28 7.75
C LEU A 113 -6.06 -12.75 6.30
N TYR A 114 -5.14 -12.10 5.57
CA TYR A 114 -4.84 -12.35 4.17
C TYR A 114 -3.54 -13.13 3.93
N SER A 115 -2.82 -13.57 4.98
CA SER A 115 -1.52 -14.25 4.86
C SER A 115 -1.57 -15.54 4.04
N ASP A 116 -2.70 -16.23 4.08
CA ASP A 116 -2.95 -17.47 3.31
C ASP A 116 -3.21 -17.19 1.82
N GLN A 117 -3.53 -15.94 1.45
CA GLN A 117 -3.57 -15.50 0.06
C GLN A 117 -2.21 -14.96 -0.34
N GLN A 118 -1.23 -15.87 -0.45
CA GLN A 118 0.19 -15.59 -0.70
C GLN A 118 0.52 -14.77 -1.98
N GLY A 119 -0.47 -14.38 -2.79
CA GLY A 119 -0.29 -13.53 -3.98
C GLY A 119 -0.56 -12.03 -3.77
N TYR A 120 -0.94 -11.57 -2.57
CA TYR A 120 -1.42 -10.19 -2.37
C TYR A 120 -0.50 -9.23 -1.62
N LEU A 121 0.64 -9.70 -1.10
CA LEU A 121 1.68 -8.76 -0.71
C LEU A 121 2.15 -8.07 -2.00
N PRO A 122 2.09 -6.74 -2.11
CA PRO A 122 2.63 -6.07 -3.27
C PRO A 122 4.14 -6.30 -3.27
N VAL A 123 4.61 -7.29 -4.04
CA VAL A 123 6.02 -7.51 -4.44
C VAL A 123 6.53 -6.32 -5.28
N GLN A 124 5.94 -5.14 -5.18
CA GLN A 124 6.28 -3.98 -6.00
C GLN A 124 6.25 -2.70 -5.19
N SER A 125 7.34 -2.42 -4.49
CA SER A 125 7.81 -1.04 -4.38
C SER A 125 9.32 -0.88 -4.32
N THR A 126 10.09 -1.95 -4.07
CA THR A 126 11.55 -1.96 -4.28
C THR A 126 11.93 -2.19 -5.74
N GLU A 127 11.18 -2.96 -6.52
CA GLU A 127 11.55 -3.20 -7.93
C GLU A 127 11.02 -2.16 -8.93
N LYS A 128 9.97 -1.38 -8.60
CA LYS A 128 9.44 -0.36 -9.53
C LYS A 128 10.11 1.03 -9.44
N LYS A 129 11.03 1.24 -8.49
CA LYS A 129 11.96 2.39 -8.52
C LYS A 129 13.34 2.02 -9.05
N ALA A 130 13.69 0.73 -9.11
CA ALA A 130 14.88 0.25 -9.81
C ALA A 130 14.60 -0.09 -11.29
N ALA A 131 13.39 -0.54 -11.62
CA ALA A 131 12.90 -0.62 -13.00
C ALA A 131 12.33 0.73 -13.46
N HIS A 132 13.11 1.80 -13.28
CA HIS A 132 13.21 2.74 -14.39
C HIS A 132 13.90 1.92 -15.47
N GLN A 133 13.08 1.23 -16.25
CA GLN A 133 13.45 0.50 -17.44
C GLN A 133 14.33 1.45 -18.24
N GLN A 134 15.64 1.24 -18.13
CA GLN A 134 16.61 1.81 -19.06
C GLN A 134 16.23 1.19 -20.38
N ASP A 135 15.32 1.89 -21.06
CA ASP A 135 14.92 1.60 -22.42
C ASP A 135 16.24 1.40 -23.19
N PRO A 136 16.50 0.23 -23.79
CA PRO A 136 17.76 -0.04 -24.47
C PRO A 136 18.11 1.06 -25.49
N PHE A 137 17.09 1.76 -26.00
CA PHE A 137 17.25 2.97 -26.82
C PHE A 137 17.97 4.13 -26.12
N ILE A 138 17.72 4.38 -24.83
CA ILE A 138 18.36 5.45 -24.05
C ILE A 138 19.84 5.10 -23.79
N LEU A 139 20.16 3.82 -23.57
CA LEU A 139 21.54 3.37 -23.40
C LEU A 139 22.34 3.54 -24.70
N VAL A 140 21.78 3.14 -25.83
CA VAL A 140 22.41 3.32 -27.15
C VAL A 140 22.59 4.81 -27.48
N ARG A 141 21.58 5.63 -27.19
CA ARG A 141 21.64 7.08 -27.44
C ARG A 141 22.67 7.79 -26.55
N THR A 142 22.86 7.34 -25.31
CA THR A 142 23.88 7.90 -24.40
C THR A 142 25.28 7.48 -24.79
N GLN A 143 25.49 6.22 -25.20
CA GLN A 143 26.77 5.79 -25.78
C GLN A 143 27.14 6.56 -27.05
N GLN A 144 26.19 6.78 -27.97
CA GLN A 144 26.45 7.58 -29.18
C GLN A 144 26.83 9.03 -28.86
N LYS A 145 26.20 9.63 -27.85
CA LYS A 145 26.56 11.00 -27.41
C LYS A 145 27.96 11.05 -26.80
N MET A 146 28.37 10.04 -26.04
CA MET A 146 29.73 9.97 -25.48
C MET A 146 30.78 9.83 -26.59
N ALA A 147 30.55 8.96 -27.58
CA ALA A 147 31.46 8.81 -28.72
C ALA A 147 31.59 10.11 -29.55
N ALA A 148 30.50 10.86 -29.74
CA ALA A 148 30.52 12.13 -30.46
C ALA A 148 31.33 13.21 -29.71
N LEU A 149 31.19 13.28 -28.38
CA LEU A 149 31.94 14.21 -27.55
C LEU A 149 33.44 13.89 -27.52
N GLU A 150 33.81 12.61 -27.49
CA GLU A 150 35.23 12.20 -27.59
C GLU A 150 35.85 12.66 -28.91
N HIS A 151 35.15 12.45 -30.03
CA HIS A 151 35.64 12.89 -31.33
C HIS A 151 35.80 14.42 -31.41
N GLN A 152 34.86 15.18 -30.82
CA GLN A 152 34.94 16.64 -30.78
C GLN A 152 36.11 17.13 -29.92
N ASN A 153 36.38 16.48 -28.78
CA ASN A 153 37.52 16.79 -27.92
C ASN A 153 38.86 16.54 -28.62
N ILE A 154 38.99 15.46 -29.40
CA ILE A 154 40.21 15.17 -30.16
C ILE A 154 40.49 16.25 -31.20
N ILE A 155 39.45 16.70 -31.93
CA ILE A 155 39.58 17.78 -32.93
C ILE A 155 40.01 19.08 -32.24
N PHE A 156 39.38 19.41 -31.12
CA PHE A 156 39.71 20.61 -30.36
C PHE A 156 41.16 20.59 -29.87
N ALA A 157 41.61 19.47 -29.28
CA ALA A 157 42.99 19.28 -28.83
C ALA A 157 44.00 19.46 -29.98
N LYS A 158 43.71 18.90 -31.16
CA LYS A 158 44.56 19.03 -32.35
C LYS A 158 44.62 20.47 -32.87
N SER A 159 43.53 21.22 -32.76
CA SER A 159 43.48 22.64 -33.15
C SER A 159 44.28 23.55 -32.21
N GLN A 160 44.30 23.24 -30.90
CA GLN A 160 45.09 23.95 -29.89
C GLN A 160 46.59 23.72 -30.09
N SER A 161 47.00 22.47 -30.33
CA SER A 161 48.41 22.13 -30.59
C SER A 161 48.99 22.89 -31.80
N ARG A 162 48.20 23.07 -32.87
CA ARG A 162 48.63 23.85 -34.05
C ARG A 162 48.79 25.35 -33.78
N LYS A 163 48.06 25.91 -32.81
CA LYS A 163 48.19 27.32 -32.42
C LYS A 163 49.43 27.58 -31.56
N GLN A 164 49.90 26.60 -30.78
CA GLN A 164 51.12 26.73 -29.98
C GLN A 164 52.43 26.61 -30.80
N GLN A 165 52.35 26.11 -32.03
CA GLN A 165 53.52 25.98 -32.92
C GLN A 165 53.73 27.19 -33.87
N ARG A 166 52.87 28.22 -33.78
CA ARG A 166 53.03 29.49 -34.50
C ARG A 166 53.40 30.58 -33.52
#